data_AF-A0AA96ZT42-F1
#
_entry.id   AF-A0AA96ZT42-F1
#
_cell.length_a   1.000
_cell.length_b   1.000
_cell.length_c   1.000
_cell.angle_alpha   90.00
_cell.angle_beta   90.00
_cell.angle_gamma   90.00
#
_symmetry.space_group_name_H-M   'P 1'
#
loop_
_entity.id
_entity.type
_entity.pdbx_description
1 polymer ?
#
loop_
_entity_poly.entity_id
_entity_poly.type
_entity_poly.pdbx_seq_one_letter_code
_entity_poly.pdbx_strand_id
1 'polypeptide(L)'
;MRLIKISNLQIQTAGNSGGKVGSEISIIGMEDAEPLRAFIMDFVRGTAPVTAVTGGEETVGVAVNFAEAANHSAEMETLISEVSAIRKLLEEQKNN
;
A
#
# COMPACT_ATOMS: atom_id res chain seq x y z
N MET A 1 7.45 30.05 19.27
CA MET A 1 8.50 29.13 18.78
C MET A 1 7.84 28.10 17.88
N ARG A 2 8.18 28.02 16.59
CA ARG A 2 7.56 27.08 15.63
C ARG A 2 8.42 25.81 15.60
N LEU A 3 7.91 24.70 16.13
CA LEU A 3 8.60 23.40 16.07
C LEU A 3 8.48 22.88 14.64
N ILE A 4 9.61 22.73 13.95
CA ILE A 4 9.68 22.09 12.63
C ILE A 4 10.18 20.67 12.87
N LYS A 5 9.29 19.68 12.79
CA LYS A 5 9.65 18.26 12.83
C LYS A 5 9.98 17.81 11.41
N ILE A 6 11.24 17.51 11.15
CA ILE A 6 11.70 16.93 9.88
C ILE A 6 12.32 15.59 10.21
N SER A 7 11.73 14.54 9.67
CA SER A 7 12.22 13.16 9.76
C SER A 7 12.80 12.73 8.42
N ASN A 8 13.68 11.74 8.47
CA ASN A 8 14.32 11.12 7.30
C ASN A 8 14.09 9.61 7.37
N LEU A 9 13.63 9.02 6.27
CA LEU A 9 13.52 7.57 6.13
C LEU A 9 14.47 7.07 5.04
N GLN A 10 15.31 6.11 5.40
CA GLN A 10 16.28 5.48 4.51
C GLN A 10 15.96 4.00 4.34
N ILE A 11 15.96 3.53 3.10
CA ILE A 11 15.74 2.12 2.75
C ILE A 11 17.03 1.57 2.14
N GLN A 12 17.49 0.45 2.69
CA GLN A 12 18.74 -0.21 2.30
C GLN A 12 18.52 -1.72 2.18
N THR A 13 19.03 -2.30 1.10
CA THR A 13 19.05 -3.75 0.91
C THR A 13 20.18 -4.36 1.76
N ALA A 14 19.85 -5.39 2.54
CA ALA A 14 20.82 -6.11 3.37
C ALA A 14 21.92 -6.73 2.50
N GLY A 15 23.19 -6.53 2.86
CA GLY A 15 24.35 -7.06 2.13
C GLY A 15 24.97 -6.09 1.10
N ASN A 16 24.35 -4.95 0.82
CA ASN A 16 24.93 -3.90 -0.04
C ASN A 16 25.91 -2.96 0.72
N SER A 17 26.30 -3.32 1.95
CA SER A 17 27.18 -2.53 2.82
C SER A 17 28.64 -2.47 2.33
N GLY A 18 29.00 -3.26 1.31
CA GLY A 18 30.37 -3.51 0.88
C GLY A 18 31.00 -2.51 -0.10
N GLY A 19 30.33 -1.42 -0.49
CA GLY A 19 30.97 -0.48 -1.42
C GLY A 19 30.16 0.71 -1.93
N LYS A 20 28.85 0.82 -1.65
CA LYS A 20 28.08 2.03 -1.97
C LYS A 20 27.58 2.68 -0.68
N VAL A 21 28.11 3.87 -0.41
CA VAL A 21 27.71 4.71 0.72
C VAL A 21 26.39 5.40 0.37
N GLY A 22 25.26 4.75 0.65
CA GLY A 22 23.95 5.40 0.46
C GLY A 22 22.77 4.44 0.58
N SER A 23 21.66 4.98 1.09
CA SER A 23 20.35 4.34 0.96
C SER A 23 19.93 4.29 -0.50
N GLU A 24 19.35 3.18 -0.93
CA GLU A 24 18.80 3.05 -2.28
C GLU A 24 17.61 4.00 -2.48
N ILE A 25 16.85 4.25 -1.40
CA ILE A 25 15.77 5.23 -1.37
C ILE A 25 15.92 6.08 -0.10
N SER A 26 15.83 7.40 -0.27
CA SER A 26 15.86 8.39 0.82
C SER A 26 14.66 9.32 0.69
N ILE A 27 13.88 9.43 1.76
CA ILE A 27 12.71 10.31 1.82
C ILE A 27 12.95 11.36 2.91
N ILE A 28 12.94 12.64 2.52
CA ILE A 28 13.36 13.76 3.35
C ILE A 28 12.20 14.75 3.46
N GLY A 29 12.07 15.44 4.60
CA GLY A 29 11.12 16.54 4.75
C GLY A 29 9.73 16.11 5.22
N MET A 30 9.59 14.89 5.75
CA MET A 30 8.34 14.42 6.33
C MET A 30 8.23 14.85 7.81
N GLU A 31 7.00 15.08 8.27
CA GLU A 31 6.76 15.45 9.67
C GLU A 31 7.07 14.29 10.63
N ASP A 32 6.63 13.08 10.28
CA ASP A 32 6.83 11.86 11.03
C ASP A 32 7.09 10.68 10.08
N ALA A 33 8.14 9.90 10.36
CA ALA A 33 8.54 8.75 9.56
C ALA A 33 7.95 7.42 10.05
N GLU A 34 7.46 7.35 11.29
CA GLU A 34 7.00 6.09 11.87
C GLU A 34 5.79 5.47 11.15
N PRO A 35 4.77 6.22 10.71
CA PRO A 35 3.65 5.63 9.97
C PRO A 35 4.09 4.97 8.65
N LEU A 36 4.99 5.63 7.91
CA LEU A 36 5.51 5.11 6.65
C LEU A 36 6.44 3.91 6.88
N ARG A 37 7.26 3.97 7.92
CA ARG A 37 8.11 2.85 8.34
C ARG A 37 7.26 1.62 8.71
N ALA A 38 6.18 1.80 9.48
CA ALA A 38 5.27 0.73 9.85
C ALA A 38 4.63 0.09 8.61
N PHE A 39 4.09 0.90 7.69
CA PHE A 39 3.53 0.43 6.42
C PHE A 39 4.51 -0.42 5.60
N ILE A 40 5.76 0.05 5.45
CA ILE A 40 6.81 -0.70 4.73
C ILE A 40 7.11 -2.01 5.45
N MET A 41 7.23 -2.00 6.78
CA MET A 41 7.55 -3.19 7.56
C MET A 41 6.43 -4.23 7.52
N ASP A 42 5.17 -3.82 7.52
CA ASP A 42 4.03 -4.73 7.40
C ASP A 42 4.02 -5.42 6.03
N PHE A 43 4.34 -4.68 4.96
CA PHE A 43 4.51 -5.25 3.63
C PHE A 43 5.69 -6.23 3.56
N VAL A 44 6.86 -5.85 4.08
CA VAL A 44 8.08 -6.67 4.03
C VAL A 44 7.92 -7.95 4.87
N ARG A 45 7.28 -7.89 6.04
CA ARG A 45 7.06 -9.06 6.90
C ARG A 45 6.16 -10.12 6.27
N GLY A 46 5.22 -9.72 5.41
CA GLY A 46 4.34 -10.63 4.68
C GLY A 46 4.99 -11.26 3.43
N THR A 47 6.15 -10.76 3.02
CA THR A 47 6.80 -11.18 1.77
C THR A 47 8.02 -12.04 2.10
N ALA A 48 8.01 -13.31 1.66
CA ALA A 48 9.18 -14.17 1.79
C ALA A 48 10.36 -13.56 1.01
N PRO A 49 11.59 -13.60 1.55
CA PRO A 49 12.76 -13.04 0.86
C PRO A 49 12.96 -13.76 -0.47
N VAL A 50 12.77 -13.05 -1.57
CA VAL A 50 13.07 -13.55 -2.92
C VAL A 50 14.56 -13.33 -3.16
N THR A 51 15.31 -14.39 -3.42
CA THR A 51 16.68 -14.28 -3.94
C THR A 51 16.64 -13.49 -5.23
N ALA A 52 17.15 -12.26 -5.21
CA ALA A 52 17.21 -11.38 -6.37
C ALA A 52 18.08 -12.03 -7.46
N VAL A 53 17.45 -12.61 -8.48
CA VAL A 53 18.11 -12.85 -9.76
C VAL A 53 18.23 -11.48 -10.42
N THR A 54 19.43 -10.94 -10.48
CA THR A 54 19.70 -9.67 -11.14
C THR A 54 19.36 -9.82 -12.63
N GLY A 55 18.20 -9.34 -13.06
CA GLY A 55 17.85 -9.25 -14.49
C GLY A 55 16.54 -9.89 -14.95
N GLY A 56 15.50 -9.94 -14.12
CA GLY A 56 14.15 -10.26 -14.59
C GLY A 56 13.17 -9.17 -14.19
N GLU A 57 12.67 -8.39 -15.16
CA GLU A 57 11.32 -7.85 -15.06
C GLU A 57 10.35 -9.04 -15.04
N GLU A 58 10.18 -9.64 -13.88
CA GLU A 58 9.04 -10.50 -13.64
C GLU A 58 8.17 -9.76 -12.65
N THR A 59 6.97 -9.38 -13.11
CA THR A 59 5.88 -8.86 -12.31
C THR A 59 5.90 -9.54 -10.96
N VAL A 60 6.28 -8.79 -9.91
CA VAL A 60 6.12 -9.22 -8.53
C VAL A 60 4.65 -9.57 -8.41
N GLY A 61 4.35 -10.87 -8.45
CA GLY A 61 3.05 -11.39 -8.12
C GLY A 61 2.83 -11.00 -6.68
N VAL A 62 2.19 -9.83 -6.50
CA VAL A 62 1.77 -9.35 -5.21
C VAL A 62 0.80 -10.42 -4.74
N ALA A 63 1.28 -11.32 -3.88
CA ALA A 63 0.42 -12.07 -2.99
C ALA A 63 -0.12 -11.07 -1.98
N VAL A 64 -0.93 -10.12 -2.46
CA VAL A 64 -2.03 -9.59 -1.66
C VAL A 64 -2.74 -10.85 -1.20
N ASN A 65 -3.10 -10.96 0.07
CA ASN A 65 -4.00 -12.02 0.50
C ASN A 65 -5.23 -11.97 -0.44
N PHE A 66 -5.26 -12.83 -1.46
CA PHE A 66 -6.28 -12.78 -2.51
C PHE A 66 -7.67 -13.01 -1.91
N ALA A 67 -7.73 -13.62 -0.72
CA ALA A 67 -8.93 -13.75 0.10
C ALA A 67 -9.47 -12.38 0.56
N GLU A 68 -8.61 -11.43 0.92
CA GLU A 68 -9.00 -10.13 1.48
C GLU A 68 -9.38 -9.13 0.38
N ALA A 69 -8.65 -9.15 -0.74
CA ALA A 69 -9.03 -8.43 -1.95
C ALA A 69 -10.34 -8.96 -2.58
N ALA A 70 -10.56 -10.29 -2.57
CA ALA A 70 -11.82 -10.89 -3.01
C ALA A 70 -12.99 -10.53 -2.08
N ASN A 71 -12.77 -10.49 -0.76
CA ASN A 71 -13.79 -10.05 0.20
C ASN A 71 -14.20 -8.58 -0.04
N HIS A 72 -13.24 -7.68 -0.23
CA HIS A 72 -13.55 -6.28 -0.55
C HIS A 72 -14.23 -6.10 -1.90
N SER A 73 -13.91 -6.93 -2.90
CA SER A 73 -14.62 -6.94 -4.18
C SER A 73 -16.07 -7.37 -4.03
N ALA A 74 -16.33 -8.42 -3.24
CA ALA A 74 -17.68 -8.90 -2.96
C ALA A 74 -18.51 -7.88 -2.16
N GLU A 75 -17.91 -7.25 -1.14
CA GLU A 75 -18.53 -6.17 -0.37
C GLU A 75 -18.87 -4.98 -1.27
N MET A 76 -17.96 -4.58 -2.17
CA MET A 76 -18.19 -3.49 -3.10
C MET A 76 -19.35 -3.79 -4.07
N GLU A 77 -19.46 -5.01 -4.59
CA GLU A 77 -20.57 -5.42 -5.45
C GLU A 77 -21.92 -5.36 -4.71
N THR A 78 -21.95 -5.79 -3.44
CA THR A 78 -23.17 -5.69 -2.62
C THR A 78 -23.60 -4.23 -2.42
N LEU A 79 -22.67 -3.34 -2.07
CA LEU A 79 -22.95 -1.91 -1.89
C LEU A 79 -23.46 -1.25 -3.18
N ILE A 80 -22.86 -1.58 -4.32
CA ILE A 80 -23.29 -1.04 -5.62
C ILE A 80 -24.72 -1.50 -5.94
N SER A 81 -25.04 -2.77 -5.70
CA SER A 81 -26.39 -3.29 -5.94
C SER A 81 -27.44 -2.63 -5.03
N GLU A 82 -27.12 -2.44 -3.74
CA GLU A 82 -28.01 -1.80 -2.77
C GLU A 82 -28.27 -0.33 -3.11
N VAL A 83 -27.21 0.42 -3.44
CA VAL A 83 -27.33 1.83 -3.86
C VAL A 83 -28.16 1.94 -5.14
N SER A 84 -28.03 1.01 -6.08
CA SER A 84 -28.82 1.02 -7.32
C SER A 84 -30.31 0.75 -7.05
N ALA A 85 -30.64 -0.16 -6.12
CA ALA A 85 -32.01 -0.46 -5.74
C ALA A 85 -32.68 0.73 -5.03
N ILE A 86 -31.95 1.40 -4.14
CA ILE A 86 -32.42 2.62 -3.47
C ILE A 86 -32.71 3.72 -4.49
N ARG A 87 -31.82 3.94 -5.47
CA ARG A 87 -32.04 4.94 -6.53
C ARG A 87 -33.30 4.66 -7.33
N LYS A 88 -33.52 3.40 -7.71
CA LYS A 88 -34.72 3.00 -8.46
C LYS A 88 -36.00 3.26 -7.67
N LEU A 89 -36.02 2.92 -6.38
CA LEU A 89 -37.17 3.20 -5.50
C LEU A 89 -37.43 4.70 -5.36
N LEU A 90 -36.38 5.52 -5.25
CA LEU A 90 -36.52 6.97 -5.19
C LEU A 90 -37.02 7.58 -6.50
N GLU A 91 -36.62 7.03 -7.65
CA GLU A 91 -37.13 7.47 -8.96
C GLU A 91 -38.60 7.08 -9.15
N GLU A 92 -39.01 5.89 -8.72
CA GLU A 92 -40.41 5.46 -8.73
C GLU A 92 -41.28 6.30 -7.80
N GLN A 93 -40.76 6.70 -6.63
CA GLN A 93 -41.46 7.63 -5.72
C GLN A 93 -41.53 9.06 -6.22
N LYS A 94 -40.55 9.52 -7.02
CA LYS A 94 -40.53 10.87 -7.58
C LYS A 94 -41.49 11.04 -8.75
N ASN A 95 -41.79 9.96 -9.46
CA ASN A 95 -42.68 9.96 -10.63
C ASN A 95 -44.15 9.64 -10.31
N ASN A 96 -44.48 9.41 -9.02
CA ASN A 96 -45.84 9.35 -8.48
C ASN A 96 -46.14 10.62 -7.67
#